data_AF-A0A069P2D7-F1
#
_entry.id   AF-A0A069P2D7-F1
#
_cell.length_a   1.000
_cell.length_b   1.000
_cell.length_c   1.000
_cell.angle_alpha   90.00
_cell.angle_beta   90.00
_cell.angle_gamma   90.00
#
_symmetry.space_group_name_H-M   'P 1'
#
loop_
_entity.id
_entity.type
_entity.pdbx_description
1 polymer ?
#
loop_
_entity_poly.entity_id
_entity_poly.type
_entity_poly.pdbx_seq_one_letter_code
_entity_poly.pdbx_strand_id
1 'polypeptide(L)'
;MTSDFLIETTVYRIALPKTQNRLLPYVLVDAWIPEDNRKGIPILDPAWIEPGIYRTRALIKHNVKTLAPFLASGLEEMDVSKEAA
;
A
#
# COMPACT_ATOMS: atom_id res chain seq x y z
N MET A 1 9.17 -25.94 12.61
CA MET A 1 8.48 -25.45 11.41
C MET A 1 8.17 -23.99 11.66
N THR A 2 9.03 -23.10 11.17
CA THR A 2 8.81 -21.66 11.24
C THR A 2 7.71 -21.37 10.23
N SER A 3 6.48 -21.24 10.72
CA SER A 3 5.42 -20.63 9.93
C SER A 3 5.83 -19.18 9.74
N ASP A 4 6.49 -18.89 8.63
CA ASP A 4 6.61 -17.54 8.13
C ASP A 4 5.18 -17.06 7.91
N PHE A 5 4.61 -16.38 8.91
CA PHE A 5 3.37 -15.64 8.78
C PHE A 5 3.65 -14.54 7.77
N LEU A 6 3.55 -14.87 6.48
CA LEU A 6 3.32 -13.91 5.43
C LEU A 6 2.01 -13.23 5.80
N ILE A 7 2.11 -12.07 6.47
CA ILE A 7 0.99 -11.20 6.66
C ILE A 7 0.63 -10.69 5.26
N GLU A 8 -0.33 -11.35 4.64
CA GLU A 8 -0.93 -10.92 3.38
C GLU A 8 -1.56 -9.56 3.61
N THR A 9 -0.81 -8.50 3.32
CA THR A 9 -1.31 -7.14 3.28
C THR A 9 -1.97 -6.97 1.92
N THR A 10 -3.30 -7.05 1.88
CA THR A 10 -4.04 -6.79 0.64
C THR A 10 -3.96 -5.30 0.33
N VAL A 11 -3.43 -4.96 -0.84
CA VAL A 11 -3.47 -3.61 -1.40
C VAL A 11 -4.70 -3.52 -2.28
N TYR A 12 -5.49 -2.46 -2.11
CA TYR A 12 -6.72 -2.22 -2.87
C TYR A 12 -6.53 -1.13 -3.92
N ARG A 13 -5.61 -0.20 -3.67
CA ARG A 13 -5.35 0.94 -4.54
C ARG A 13 -3.89 1.31 -4.53
N ILE A 14 -3.39 1.73 -5.68
CA ILE A 14 -2.05 2.31 -5.86
C ILE A 14 -2.21 3.66 -6.57
N ALA A 15 -1.55 4.71 -6.08
CA ALA A 15 -1.62 6.04 -6.68
C ALA A 15 -0.29 6.81 -6.59
N LEU A 16 -0.06 7.70 -7.55
CA LEU A 16 1.05 8.65 -7.48
C LEU A 16 0.79 9.70 -6.39
N PRO A 17 1.81 10.09 -5.62
CA PRO A 17 1.67 11.19 -4.69
C PRO A 17 1.66 12.51 -5.46
N LYS A 18 0.92 13.52 -4.95
CA LYS A 18 0.95 14.90 -5.50
C LYS A 18 2.36 15.49 -5.55
N THR A 19 3.22 15.07 -4.63
CA THR A 19 4.62 15.49 -4.55
C THR A 19 5.50 14.26 -4.33
N GLN A 20 6.57 14.12 -5.12
CA GLN A 20 7.46 12.98 -5.03
C GLN A 20 8.74 13.30 -4.24
N ASN A 21 9.16 12.38 -3.37
CA ASN A 21 10.45 12.46 -2.70
C ASN A 21 11.56 11.97 -3.65
N ARG A 22 12.59 12.79 -3.87
CA ARG A 22 13.71 12.46 -4.78
C ARG A 22 14.64 11.36 -4.24
N LEU A 23 14.81 11.26 -2.92
CA LEU A 23 15.72 10.28 -2.30
C LEU A 23 15.03 8.95 -2.02
N LEU A 24 13.75 9.00 -1.62
CA LEU A 24 12.94 7.84 -1.25
C LEU A 24 11.61 7.88 -2.01
N PRO A 25 11.62 7.61 -3.32
CA PRO A 25 10.40 7.69 -4.13
C PRO A 25 9.39 6.63 -3.67
N TYR A 26 8.12 7.02 -3.65
CA TYR A 26 7.03 6.21 -3.13
C TYR A 26 5.76 6.37 -3.95
N VAL A 27 4.85 5.42 -3.78
CA VAL A 27 3.45 5.51 -4.20
C VAL A 27 2.57 5.51 -2.95
N LEU A 28 1.38 6.07 -3.05
CA LEU A 28 0.34 5.93 -2.03
C LEU A 28 -0.39 4.61 -2.28
N VAL A 29 -0.62 3.87 -1.22
CA VAL A 29 -1.39 2.62 -1.25
C VAL A 29 -2.49 2.65 -0.21
N ASP A 30 -3.64 2.13 -0.58
CA ASP A 30 -4.69 1.81 0.39
C ASP A 30 -4.55 0.32 0.69
N ALA A 31 -4.13 0.00 1.91
CA ALA A 31 -3.72 -1.35 2.29
C ALA A 31 -4.46 -1.81 3.55
N TRP A 32 -4.89 -3.07 3.58
CA TRP A 32 -5.45 -3.65 4.79
C TRP A 32 -4.36 -3.92 5.83
N ILE A 33 -4.55 -3.40 7.03
CA ILE A 33 -3.64 -3.57 8.15
C ILE A 33 -4.29 -4.50 9.19
N PRO A 34 -3.71 -5.70 9.46
CA PRO A 34 -4.19 -6.58 10.50
C PRO A 34 -4.20 -5.89 11.86
N GLU A 35 -5.17 -6.25 12.72
CA GLU A 35 -5.36 -5.58 14.02
C GLU A 35 -4.10 -5.55 14.89
N ASP A 36 -3.38 -6.68 14.95
CA ASP A 36 -2.12 -6.82 15.69
C ASP A 36 -1.00 -5.89 15.16
N ASN A 37 -1.11 -5.46 13.90
CA ASN A 37 -0.14 -4.61 13.22
C ASN A 37 -0.54 -3.13 13.25
N ARG A 38 -1.67 -2.76 13.87
CA ARG A 38 -2.12 -1.35 13.97
C ARG A 38 -1.43 -0.58 15.09
N LYS A 39 -0.57 -1.23 15.88
CA LYS A 39 0.15 -0.60 16.99
C LYS A 39 0.94 0.62 16.51
N GLY A 40 0.61 1.79 17.06
CA GLY A 40 1.25 3.06 16.71
C GLY A 40 0.53 3.88 15.64
N ILE A 41 -0.54 3.35 15.05
CA ILE A 41 -1.44 4.12 14.18
C ILE A 41 -2.61 4.64 15.04
N PRO A 42 -2.85 5.96 15.12
CA PRO A 42 -3.98 6.49 15.86
C PRO A 42 -5.31 5.98 15.30
N ILE A 43 -6.25 5.60 16.16
CA ILE A 43 -7.57 5.08 15.74
C ILE A 43 -8.37 6.14 14.95
N LEU A 44 -8.18 7.42 15.30
CA LEU A 44 -8.84 8.56 14.65
C LEU A 44 -7.99 9.19 13.53
N ASP A 45 -6.94 8.51 13.06
CA ASP A 45 -6.13 9.02 11.97
C ASP A 45 -7.00 9.13 10.69
N PRO A 46 -7.08 10.29 10.02
CA PRO A 46 -7.87 10.46 8.80
C PRO A 46 -7.38 9.61 7.62
N ALA A 47 -6.19 8.99 7.72
CA ALA A 47 -5.71 8.04 6.73
C ALA A 47 -6.38 6.65 6.83
N TRP A 48 -7.20 6.38 7.85
CA TRP A 48 -8.15 5.26 7.81
C TRP A 48 -9.28 5.57 6.84
N ILE A 49 -9.26 4.93 5.67
CA ILE A 49 -10.25 5.19 4.60
C ILE A 49 -11.50 4.34 4.81
N GLU A 50 -11.32 3.11 5.31
CA GLU A 50 -12.37 2.14 5.64
C GLU A 50 -11.92 1.30 6.84
N PRO A 51 -12.82 0.52 7.48
CA PRO A 51 -12.45 -0.38 8.58
C PRO A 51 -11.28 -1.30 8.21
N GLY A 52 -10.11 -1.04 8.81
CA GLY A 52 -8.89 -1.81 8.60
C GLY A 52 -8.09 -1.46 7.34
N ILE A 53 -8.58 -0.57 6.47
CA ILE A 53 -7.84 -0.10 5.29
C ILE A 53 -7.21 1.25 5.57
N TYR A 54 -5.88 1.29 5.50
CA TYR A 54 -5.08 2.46 5.82
C TYR A 54 -4.35 2.98 4.57
N ARG A 55 -4.45 4.29 4.33
CA ARG A 55 -3.70 4.97 3.29
C ARG A 55 -2.28 5.25 3.76
N THR A 56 -1.31 4.61 3.13
CA THR A 56 0.11 4.73 3.51
C THR A 56 1.03 4.80 2.30
N ARG A 57 2.34 4.92 2.56
CA ARG A 57 3.38 4.98 1.53
C ARG A 57 3.98 3.61 1.30
N ALA A 58 4.01 3.17 0.06
CA ALA A 58 4.84 2.06 -0.38
C ALA A 58 6.09 2.61 -1.10
N LEU A 59 7.27 2.34 -0.54
CA LEU A 59 8.53 2.76 -1.18
C LEU A 59 8.74 1.97 -2.46
N ILE A 60 9.00 2.66 -3.57
CA ILE A 60 9.20 2.03 -4.88
C ILE A 60 10.41 1.11 -4.84
N LYS A 61 11.51 1.54 -4.20
CA LYS A 61 12.74 0.74 -4.09
C LYS A 61 12.50 -0.65 -3.48
N HIS A 62 11.59 -0.75 -2.50
CA HIS A 62 11.32 -2.01 -1.81
C HIS A 62 10.21 -2.84 -2.48
N ASN A 63 9.47 -2.26 -3.43
CA ASN A 63 8.30 -2.87 -4.06
C ASN A 63 8.39 -2.85 -5.60
N VAL A 64 9.57 -2.64 -6.18
CA VAL A 64 9.72 -2.38 -7.62
C VAL A 64 9.13 -3.48 -8.49
N LYS A 65 9.25 -4.75 -8.07
CA LYS A 65 8.69 -5.90 -8.80
C LYS A 65 7.16 -5.89 -8.75
N THR A 66 6.59 -5.72 -7.56
CA THR A 66 5.14 -5.69 -7.35
C THR A 66 4.50 -4.47 -8.01
N LEU A 67 5.17 -3.33 -8.00
CA LEU A 67 4.70 -2.08 -8.59
C LEU A 67 5.02 -1.95 -10.08
N ALA A 68 5.75 -2.89 -10.69
CA ALA A 68 6.19 -2.78 -12.08
C ALA A 68 5.02 -2.56 -13.07
N PRO A 69 3.88 -3.29 -12.96
CA PRO A 69 2.74 -3.05 -13.84
C PRO A 69 2.17 -1.63 -13.70
N PHE A 70 2.01 -1.16 -12.46
CA PHE A 70 1.53 0.21 -12.18
C PHE A 70 2.45 1.26 -12.80
N LEU A 71 3.76 1.15 -12.56
CA LEU A 71 4.74 2.11 -13.06
C LEU A 71 4.84 2.11 -14.60
N ALA A 72 4.61 0.95 -15.23
CA ALA A 72 4.59 0.84 -16.69
C ALA A 72 3.29 1.35 -17.33
N SER A 73 2.18 1.37 -16.57
CA SER A 73 0.86 1.74 -17.11
C SER A 73 0.71 3.23 -17.46
N GLY A 74 1.52 4.10 -16.82
CA GLY A 74 1.37 5.56 -16.96
C GLY A 74 0.13 6.14 -16.27
N LEU A 75 -0.63 5.32 -15.54
CA LEU A 75 -1.79 5.77 -14.78
C LEU A 75 -1.37 6.56 -13.54
N GLU A 76 -2.18 7.55 -13.17
CA GLU A 76 -2.00 8.27 -11.89
C GLU A 76 -2.53 7.46 -10.70
N GLU A 77 -3.49 6.58 -10.95
CA GLU A 77 -4.15 5.73 -9.97
C GLU A 77 -4.59 4.41 -10.61
N MET A 78 -4.50 3.33 -9.85
CA MET A 78 -4.91 1.99 -10.25
C MET A 78 -5.60 1.29 -9.07
N ASP A 79 -6.83 0.88 -9.30
CA ASP A 79 -7.54 -0.04 -8.42
C ASP A 79 -7.02 -1.46 -8.68
N VAL A 80 -6.57 -2.13 -7.61
CA VAL A 80 -5.98 -3.47 -7.65
C VAL A 80 -6.83 -4.49 -6.89
N SER A 81 -8.02 -4.09 -6.44
CA SER A 81 -8.95 -4.98 -5.72
C SER A 81 -9.54 -6.10 -6.58
N LYS A 82 -9.39 -6.04 -7.91
CA LYS A 82 -9.95 -7.00 -8.87
C LYS A 82 -8.96 -8.02 -9.47
N GLU A 83 -7.66 -7.95 -9.14
CA GLU A 83 -6.67 -8.88 -9.70
C GLU A 83 -6.42 -10.15 -8.85
N ALA A 84 -7.11 -10.33 -7.72
CA ALA A 84 -7.05 -11.54 -6.91
C ALA A 84 -8.20 -12.53 -7.27
N ALA A 85 -8.35 -12.88 -8.55
CA ALA A 85 -9.27 -13.92 -9.03
C ALA A 85 -8.52 -15.04 -9.75
#